data_AF-A0A7S2IVT1-F1
#
_entry.id   AF-A0A7S2IVT1-F1
#
_cell.length_a   1.000
_cell.length_b   1.000
_cell.length_c   1.000
_cell.angle_alpha   90.00
_cell.angle_beta   90.00
_cell.angle_gamma   90.00
#
_symmetry.space_group_name_H-M   'P 1'
#
loop_
_entity.id
_entity.type
_entity.pdbx_description
1 polymer ?
#
loop_
_entity_poly.entity_id
_entity_poly.type
_entity_poly.pdbx_seq_one_letter_code
_entity_poly.pdbx_strand_id
1 'polypeptide(L)'
;CDLDDDRLEIIETKGMDKKSLVFMQGCNDRCEVIMQWMQRLIMDADHAGILKVQAPILTRPYQELSRGIVNLNNARKIKEIQFPFPYAQLITCMLLTHWLSAPVIASQ
;
A
#
# COMPACT_ATOMS: atom_id res chain seq x y z
N CYS A 1 -23.67 1.80 4.00
CA CYS A 1 -22.24 1.93 3.70
C CYS A 1 -22.08 1.55 2.25
N ASP A 2 -22.04 2.52 1.36
CA ASP A 2 -21.76 2.32 -0.07
C ASP A 2 -20.30 1.86 -0.20
N LEU A 3 -20.12 0.55 -0.40
CA LEU A 3 -18.81 -0.09 -0.65
C LEU A 3 -18.70 -0.57 -2.11
N ASP A 4 -19.69 -0.28 -2.95
CA ASP A 4 -19.72 -0.77 -4.34
C ASP A 4 -18.73 -0.02 -5.26
N ASP A 5 -18.17 1.12 -4.81
CA ASP A 5 -17.24 1.98 -5.57
C ASP A 5 -15.79 1.95 -5.05
N ASP A 6 -15.39 0.92 -4.30
CA ASP A 6 -14.01 0.79 -3.76
C ASP A 6 -13.07 0.00 -4.71
N ARG A 7 -13.39 -0.10 -6.00
CA ARG A 7 -12.50 -0.74 -6.98
C ARG A 7 -11.48 0.28 -7.45
N LEU A 8 -10.24 0.12 -6.97
CA LEU A 8 -9.11 0.89 -7.47
C LEU A 8 -8.98 0.71 -8.99
N GLU A 9 -8.82 1.81 -9.71
CA GLU A 9 -8.52 1.79 -11.14
C GLU A 9 -7.21 1.01 -11.38
N ILE A 10 -7.29 -0.04 -12.19
CA ILE A 10 -6.14 -0.89 -12.49
C ILE A 10 -5.49 -0.36 -13.77
N ILE A 11 -4.23 0.08 -13.66
CA ILE A 11 -3.44 0.46 -14.83
C ILE A 11 -3.18 -0.79 -15.67
N GLU A 12 -3.63 -0.78 -16.92
CA GLU A 12 -3.38 -1.85 -17.87
C GLU A 12 -1.87 -1.97 -18.17
N THR A 13 -1.38 -3.20 -18.35
CA THR A 13 0.01 -3.46 -18.76
C THR A 13 0.27 -3.22 -20.26
N LYS A 14 -0.70 -2.61 -20.96
CA LYS A 14 -0.64 -2.38 -22.40
C LYS A 14 0.44 -1.34 -22.71
N GLY A 15 1.48 -1.76 -23.42
CA GLY A 15 2.65 -0.92 -23.74
C GLY A 15 3.91 -1.26 -22.94
N MET A 16 3.83 -2.17 -21.96
CA MET A 16 5.01 -2.70 -21.28
C MET A 16 5.64 -3.86 -22.08
N ASP A 17 6.97 -3.90 -22.13
CA ASP A 17 7.68 -5.01 -22.77
C ASP A 17 7.44 -6.33 -22.01
N LYS A 18 7.29 -7.43 -22.76
CA LYS A 18 7.01 -8.75 -22.21
C LYS A 18 8.15 -9.23 -21.30
N LYS A 19 9.42 -8.90 -21.61
CA LYS A 19 10.55 -9.29 -20.76
C LYS A 19 10.52 -8.56 -19.43
N SER A 20 10.17 -7.28 -19.42
CA SER A 20 9.98 -6.50 -18.20
C SER A 20 8.88 -7.09 -17.32
N LEU A 21 7.74 -7.47 -17.90
CA LEU A 21 6.65 -8.12 -17.14
C LEU A 21 7.08 -9.46 -16.52
N VAL A 22 7.81 -10.28 -17.26
CA VAL A 22 8.36 -11.56 -16.76
C VAL A 22 9.37 -11.32 -15.64
N PHE A 23 10.25 -10.33 -15.79
CA PHE A 23 11.20 -9.94 -14.76
C PHE A 23 10.47 -9.53 -13.48
N MET A 24 9.49 -8.63 -13.60
CA MET A 24 8.68 -8.17 -12.46
C MET A 24 7.96 -9.32 -11.78
N GLN A 25 7.41 -10.28 -12.53
CA GLN A 25 6.73 -11.44 -11.95
C GLN A 25 7.66 -12.33 -11.09
N GLY A 26 8.97 -12.37 -11.40
CA GLY A 26 9.96 -13.12 -10.64
C GLY A 26 10.49 -12.40 -9.39
N CYS A 27 10.16 -11.13 -9.18
CA CYS A 27 10.65 -10.34 -8.05
C CYS A 27 9.76 -10.49 -6.81
N ASN A 28 10.38 -10.50 -5.63
CA ASN A 28 9.67 -10.53 -4.34
C ASN A 28 8.84 -9.25 -4.11
N ASP A 29 9.43 -8.08 -4.41
CA ASP A 29 8.78 -6.78 -4.27
C ASP A 29 8.48 -6.13 -5.63
N ARG A 30 7.31 -6.44 -6.17
CA ARG A 30 6.87 -5.95 -7.49
C ARG A 30 6.61 -4.44 -7.48
N CYS A 31 6.12 -3.91 -6.37
CA CYS A 31 5.80 -2.49 -6.25
C CYS A 31 7.06 -1.64 -6.23
N GLU A 32 8.12 -2.10 -5.57
CA GLU A 32 9.41 -1.43 -5.58
C GLU A 32 10.05 -1.38 -6.98
N VAL A 33 9.95 -2.47 -7.74
CA VAL A 33 10.43 -2.51 -9.14
C VAL A 33 9.72 -1.47 -10.01
N ILE A 34 8.39 -1.38 -9.91
CA ILE A 34 7.61 -0.37 -10.66
C ILE A 34 8.00 1.04 -10.22
N MET A 35 8.19 1.27 -8.92
CA MET A 35 8.61 2.56 -8.38
C MET A 35 9.97 2.99 -8.97
N GLN A 36 10.94 2.09 -9.00
CA GLN A 36 12.26 2.35 -9.61
C GLN A 36 12.16 2.65 -11.11
N TRP A 37 11.29 1.94 -11.85
CA TRP A 37 11.08 2.21 -13.27
C TRP A 37 10.46 3.59 -13.53
N MET A 38 9.48 4.00 -12.72
CA MET A 38 8.92 5.36 -12.82
C MET A 38 9.99 6.42 -12.55
N GLN A 39 10.80 6.27 -11.50
CA GLN A 39 11.89 7.21 -11.21
C GLN A 39 12.91 7.29 -12.35
N ARG A 40 13.29 6.13 -12.91
CA ARG A 40 14.23 6.08 -14.04
C ARG A 40 13.65 6.72 -15.30
N LEU A 41 12.37 6.53 -15.59
CA LEU A 41 11.71 7.19 -16.72
C LEU A 41 11.72 8.72 -16.59
N ILE A 42 11.54 9.24 -15.38
CA ILE A 42 11.62 10.68 -15.13
C ILE A 42 13.07 11.18 -15.35
N MET A 43 14.08 10.47 -14.85
CA MET A 43 15.50 10.78 -15.10
C MET A 43 15.83 10.78 -16.59
N ASP A 44 15.42 9.74 -17.32
CA ASP A 44 15.71 9.59 -18.74
C ASP A 44 15.04 10.71 -19.56
N ALA A 45 13.81 11.11 -19.20
CA ALA A 45 13.09 12.21 -19.84
C ALA A 45 13.71 13.59 -19.57
N ASP A 46 14.28 13.79 -18.38
CA ASP A 46 15.04 15.00 -18.03
C ASP A 46 16.35 15.08 -18.82
N HIS A 47 17.13 13.98 -18.86
CA HIS A 47 18.37 13.90 -19.64
C HIS A 47 18.14 14.05 -21.15
N ALA A 48 17.01 13.55 -21.68
CA ALA A 48 16.63 13.72 -23.07
C ALA A 48 16.15 15.16 -23.40
N GLY A 49 16.01 16.04 -22.40
CA GLY A 49 15.51 17.40 -22.57
C GLY A 49 14.01 17.48 -22.92
N ILE A 50 13.27 16.39 -22.72
CA ILE A 50 11.81 16.33 -22.92
C ILE A 50 11.13 17.13 -21.80
N LEU A 51 11.63 16.99 -20.57
CA LEU A 51 11.18 17.77 -19.41
C LEU A 51 11.97 19.09 -19.32
N LYS A 52 11.41 20.16 -19.88
CA LYS A 52 11.99 21.52 -19.80
C LYS A 52 11.59 22.24 -18.51
N VAL A 53 11.89 21.66 -17.36
CA VAL A 53 11.46 22.17 -16.05
C VAL A 53 12.67 22.36 -15.14
N GLN A 54 12.64 23.38 -14.28
CA GLN A 54 13.74 23.62 -13.35
C GLN A 54 13.80 22.51 -12.29
N ALA A 55 15.02 22.17 -11.85
CA ALA A 55 15.29 21.13 -10.85
C ALA A 55 14.38 21.17 -9.60
N PRO A 56 14.03 22.33 -9.01
CA PRO A 56 13.14 22.37 -7.84
C PRO A 56 11.72 21.84 -8.10
N ILE A 57 11.24 21.90 -9.34
CA ILE A 57 9.91 21.39 -9.71
C ILE A 57 9.99 19.89 -9.95
N LEU A 58 11.08 19.41 -10.56
CA LEU A 58 11.30 17.99 -10.82
C LEU A 58 11.43 17.16 -9.52
N THR A 59 11.91 17.78 -8.44
CA THR A 59 11.97 17.14 -7.11
C THR A 59 10.59 16.76 -6.57
N ARG A 60 9.51 17.48 -6.93
CA ARG A 60 8.17 17.24 -6.36
C ARG A 60 7.62 15.85 -6.72
N PRO A 61 7.61 15.40 -7.99
CA PRO A 61 7.27 14.02 -8.33
C PRO A 61 8.05 12.96 -7.54
N TYR A 62 9.36 13.13 -7.34
CA TYR A 62 10.16 12.19 -6.55
C TYR A 62 9.74 12.15 -5.08
N GLN A 63 9.40 13.30 -4.50
CA GLN A 63 8.90 13.39 -3.13
C GLN A 63 7.55 12.66 -2.99
N GLU A 64 6.63 12.85 -3.94
CA GLU A 64 5.33 12.19 -3.91
C GLU A 64 5.45 10.67 -4.09
N LEU A 65 6.33 10.19 -4.99
CA LEU A 65 6.65 8.77 -5.12
C LEU A 65 7.25 8.19 -3.82
N SER A 66 8.14 8.95 -3.16
CA SER A 66 8.74 8.55 -1.89
C SER A 66 7.69 8.47 -0.75
N ARG A 67 6.77 9.43 -0.67
CA ARG A 67 5.64 9.35 0.27
C ARG A 67 4.74 8.16 -0.04
N GLY A 68 4.48 7.90 -1.32
CA GLY A 68 3.66 6.78 -1.79
C GLY A 68 4.18 5.42 -1.33
N ILE A 69 5.48 5.16 -1.48
CA ILE A 69 6.06 3.86 -1.06
C ILE A 69 6.04 3.68 0.46
N VAL A 70 6.19 4.76 1.24
CA VAL A 70 6.05 4.72 2.71
C VAL A 70 4.63 4.35 3.12
N ASN A 71 3.63 4.95 2.48
CA ASN A 71 2.22 4.64 2.74
C ASN A 71 1.87 3.20 2.36
N LEU A 72 2.37 2.72 1.22
CA LEU A 72 2.21 1.31 0.82
C LEU A 72 2.82 0.37 1.87
N ASN A 73 4.02 0.66 2.36
CA ASN A 73 4.68 -0.15 3.38
C ASN A 73 3.93 -0.13 4.71
N ASN A 74 3.34 1.01 5.10
CA ASN A 74 2.49 1.07 6.29
C ASN A 74 1.22 0.24 6.14
N ALA A 75 0.58 0.27 4.97
CA ALA A 75 -0.57 -0.60 4.68
C ALA A 75 -0.18 -2.10 4.70
N ARG A 76 1.00 -2.44 4.15
CA ARG A 76 1.54 -3.80 4.23
C ARG A 76 1.78 -4.25 5.65
N LYS A 77 2.32 -3.39 6.52
CA LYS A 77 2.47 -3.70 7.95
C LYS A 77 1.13 -4.04 8.59
N ILE A 78 0.07 -3.28 8.33
CA ILE A 78 -1.27 -3.57 8.87
C ILE A 78 -1.79 -4.93 8.37
N LYS A 79 -1.54 -5.25 7.10
CA LYS A 79 -1.96 -6.51 6.48
C LYS A 79 -1.16 -7.72 6.98
N GLU A 80 0.16 -7.58 7.07
CA GLU A 80 1.10 -8.68 7.31
C GLU A 80 1.33 -8.92 8.81
N ILE A 81 1.30 -7.86 9.64
CA ILE A 81 1.45 -7.98 11.09
C ILE A 81 0.07 -8.28 11.69
N GLN A 82 -0.16 -9.55 11.99
CA GLN A 82 -1.36 -9.97 12.70
C GLN A 82 -1.36 -9.43 14.13
N PHE A 83 -2.56 -9.11 14.64
CA PHE A 83 -2.73 -8.72 16.04
C PHE A 83 -2.20 -9.84 16.95
N PRO A 84 -1.44 -9.53 18.02
CA PRO A 84 -0.77 -10.58 18.76
C PRO A 84 -1.77 -11.50 19.44
N PHE A 85 -1.59 -12.80 19.23
CA PHE A 85 -2.51 -13.84 19.68
C PHE A 85 -2.88 -13.76 21.17
N PRO A 86 -1.94 -13.54 22.12
CA PRO A 86 -2.29 -13.46 23.54
C PRO A 86 -3.24 -12.31 23.87
N TYR A 87 -3.07 -11.15 23.21
CA TYR A 87 -3.98 -10.02 23.40
C TYR A 87 -5.38 -10.32 22.85
N ALA A 88 -5.47 -11.04 21.72
CA ALA A 88 -6.76 -11.45 21.17
C ALA A 88 -7.52 -12.32 22.17
N GLN A 89 -6.84 -13.30 22.77
CA GLN A 89 -7.42 -14.21 23.76
C GLN A 89 -7.93 -13.45 25.00
N LEU A 90 -7.14 -12.51 25.53
CA LEU A 90 -7.55 -11.70 26.69
C LEU A 90 -8.80 -10.87 26.40
N ILE A 91 -8.85 -10.21 25.24
CA ILE A 91 -10.01 -9.43 24.81
C ILE A 91 -11.23 -10.35 24.65
N THR A 92 -11.08 -11.52 24.04
CA THR A 92 -12.17 -12.50 23.91
C THR A 92 -12.69 -12.95 25.27
N CYS A 93 -11.81 -13.30 26.21
CA CYS A 93 -12.22 -13.71 27.57
C CYS A 93 -12.95 -12.58 28.31
N MET A 94 -12.48 -11.34 28.21
CA MET A 94 -13.14 -10.17 28.79
C MET A 94 -14.52 -9.94 28.18
N LEU A 95 -14.64 -10.00 26.85
CA LEU A 95 -15.92 -9.85 26.15
C LEU A 95 -16.91 -10.95 26.53
N LEU A 96 -16.47 -12.20 26.65
CA LEU A 96 -17.32 -13.31 27.11
C LEU A 96 -17.81 -13.10 28.54
N THR A 97 -16.92 -12.65 29.43
CA THR A 97 -17.27 -12.38 30.83
C THR A 97 -18.30 -11.26 30.93
N HIS A 98 -18.09 -10.17 30.18
CA HIS A 98 -19.04 -9.06 30.10
C HIS A 98 -20.38 -9.50 29.51
N TRP A 99 -20.36 -10.30 28.44
CA TRP A 99 -21.57 -10.81 27.80
C TRP A 99 -22.40 -11.71 28.73
N LEU A 100 -21.75 -12.48 29.61
CA LEU A 100 -22.42 -13.29 30.62
C LEU A 100 -22.93 -12.47 31.82
N SER A 101 -22.19 -11.45 32.27
CA SER A 101 -22.56 -10.66 33.45
C SER A 101 -23.58 -9.56 33.15
N ALA A 102 -23.52 -8.94 31.96
CA ALA A 102 -24.41 -7.87 31.55
C ALA A 102 -25.92 -8.21 31.68
N PRO A 103 -26.43 -9.37 31.23
CA PRO A 103 -27.85 -9.69 31.38
C PRO A 103 -28.24 -9.94 32.85
N VAL A 104 -27.33 -10.48 33.68
CA VAL A 104 -27.60 -10.73 35.10
C VAL A 104 -27.73 -9.41 35.87
N ILE A 105 -26.84 -8.45 35.58
CA ILE A 105 -26.86 -7.13 36.20
C ILE A 105 -28.03 -6.29 35.69
N ALA A 106 -28.31 -6.32 34.38
CA ALA A 106 -29.41 -5.55 33.78
C ALA A 106 -30.81 -6.10 34.10
N SER A 107 -30.90 -7.37 34.52
CA SER A 107 -32.16 -8.00 34.96
C SER A 107 -32.49 -7.75 36.43
N GLN A 108 -31.59 -7.13 37.20
CA GLN A 108 -31.82 -6.72 38.59
C GLN A 108 -32.34 -5.28 38.63
#